data_AF-A0A940E0P8-F1
#
_entry.id   AF-A0A940E0P8-F1
#
_cell.length_a   1.000
_cell.length_b   1.000
_cell.length_c   1.000
_cell.angle_alpha   90.00
_cell.angle_beta   90.00
_cell.angle_gamma   90.00
#
_symmetry.space_group_name_H-M   'P 1'
#
loop_
_entity.id
_entity.type
_entity.pdbx_description
1 polymer ?
#
loop_
_entity_poly.entity_id
_entity_poly.type
_entity_poly.pdbx_seq_one_letter_code
_entity_poly.pdbx_strand_id
1 'polypeptide(L)' 'MWLLLAFHLYELDKSKEYIMVCRFGGRRDRASQYIESYGFNVVNMVGGILAWDEEKE' A
#
# COMPACT_ATOMS: atom_id res chain seq x y z
N MET A 1 -4.86 -10.36 5.58
CA MET A 1 -5.90 -9.59 4.87
C MET A 1 -5.30 -8.99 3.59
N TRP A 2 -4.83 -9.82 2.65
CA TRP A 2 -4.29 -9.38 1.34
C TRP A 2 -5.09 -9.94 0.17
N LEU A 3 -6.05 -10.83 0.45
CA LEU A 3 -6.75 -11.61 -0.57
C LEU A 3 -7.76 -10.80 -1.39
N LEU A 4 -8.14 -9.61 -0.95
CA LEU A 4 -9.24 -8.85 -1.57
C LEU A 4 -8.77 -7.71 -2.48
N LEU A 5 -7.51 -7.29 -2.40
CA LEU A 5 -7.02 -6.14 -3.17
C LEU A 5 -7.15 -6.36 -4.69
N ALA A 6 -6.90 -7.58 -5.15
CA ALA A 6 -7.03 -7.95 -6.57
C ALA A 6 -8.47 -7.79 -7.09
N PHE A 7 -9.48 -7.98 -6.24
CA PHE A 7 -10.88 -7.85 -6.63
C PHE A 7 -11.35 -6.40 -6.73
N HIS A 8 -10.64 -5.43 -6.13
CA HIS A 8 -11.07 -4.03 -6.13
C HIS A 8 -10.18 -3.12 -7.00
N LEU A 9 -9.25 -3.68 -7.78
CA LEU A 9 -8.36 -2.87 -8.64
C LEU A 9 -9.12 -1.97 -9.62
N TYR A 10 -10.30 -2.38 -10.07
CA TYR A 10 -11.14 -1.59 -10.99
C TYR A 10 -11.75 -0.34 -10.33
N GLU A 11 -11.77 -0.27 -9.00
CA GLU A 11 -12.30 0.87 -8.24
C GLU A 11 -11.24 1.95 -8.02
N LEU A 12 -9.98 1.65 -8.33
CA LEU A 12 -8.85 2.55 -8.15
C LEU A 12 -8.62 3.42 -9.39
N ASP A 13 -8.21 4.65 -9.15
CA ASP A 13 -7.92 5.66 -10.16
C ASP A 13 -6.41 5.76 -10.38
N LYS A 14 -5.97 5.43 -11.59
CA LYS A 14 -4.54 5.43 -11.95
C LYS A 14 -3.90 6.82 -11.97
N SER A 15 -4.68 7.90 -11.98
CA SER A 15 -4.15 9.26 -11.90
C SER A 15 -3.68 9.66 -10.50
N LYS A 16 -4.03 8.86 -9.48
CA LYS A 16 -3.72 9.13 -8.08
C LYS A 16 -2.49 8.36 -7.61
N GLU A 17 -1.80 8.96 -6.64
CA GLU A 17 -0.77 8.28 -5.87
C GLU A 17 -1.39 7.59 -4.65
N TYR A 18 -0.98 6.35 -4.40
CA TYR A 18 -1.46 5.53 -3.30
C TYR A 18 -0.36 5.26 -2.29
N ILE A 19 -0.60 5.60 -1.02
CA ILE A 19 0.32 5.27 0.06
C ILE A 19 -0.07 3.93 0.67
N MET A 20 0.79 2.93 0.53
CA MET A 20 0.56 1.59 1.05
C MET A 20 1.03 1.49 2.51
N VAL A 21 0.08 1.28 3.43
CA VAL A 21 0.33 1.19 4.89
C VAL A 21 -0.07 -0.19 5.43
N CYS A 22 0.74 -0.76 6.34
CA CYS A 22 0.38 -1.97 7.07
C CYS A 22 0.99 -1.97 8.47
N ARG A 23 0.49 -2.88 9.30
CA ARG A 23 0.92 -3.04 10.69
C ARG A 23 2.25 -3.77 10.85
N PHE A 24 2.64 -4.64 9.90
CA PHE A 24 3.85 -5.46 9.94
C PHE A 24 4.44 -5.54 8.53
N GLY A 25 5.57 -4.87 8.28
CA GLY A 25 6.11 -4.56 6.95
C GLY A 25 6.21 -5.72 5.94
N GLY A 26 6.44 -6.96 6.38
CA GLY A 26 6.82 -8.07 5.48
C GLY A 26 5.78 -8.58 4.48
N ARG A 27 4.51 -8.15 4.55
CA ARG A 27 3.49 -8.53 3.54
C ARG A 27 3.10 -7.41 2.59
N ARG A 28 3.59 -6.18 2.83
CA ARG A 28 3.26 -5.00 2.02
C ARG A 28 3.98 -4.93 0.70
N ASP A 29 5.20 -5.44 0.67
CA ASP A 29 6.06 -5.31 -0.50
C ASP A 29 5.47 -6.08 -1.68
N ARG A 30 4.94 -7.29 -1.44
CA ARG A 30 4.25 -8.07 -2.47
C ARG A 30 3.00 -7.39 -2.99
N ALA A 31 2.24 -6.72 -2.13
CA ALA A 31 1.02 -6.05 -2.55
C ALA A 31 1.31 -4.77 -3.33
N SER A 32 2.30 -3.99 -2.90
CA SER A 32 2.77 -2.79 -3.61
C SER A 32 3.29 -3.17 -5.00
N GLN A 33 4.19 -4.16 -5.07
CA GLN A 33 4.69 -4.70 -6.35
C GLN A 33 3.55 -5.23 -7.24
N TYR A 34 2.58 -5.91 -6.65
CA TYR A 34 1.43 -6.42 -7.39
C TYR A 34 0.65 -5.29 -8.04
N ILE A 35 0.23 -4.26 -7.31
CA ILE A 35 -0.56 -3.17 -7.91
C ILE A 35 0.29 -2.23 -8.80
N GLU A 36 1.58 -2.04 -8.50
CA GLU A 36 2.53 -1.38 -9.41
C GLU A 36 2.58 -2.08 -10.78
N SER A 37 2.53 -3.42 -10.81
CA SER A 37 2.50 -4.18 -12.07
C SER A 37 1.25 -3.93 -12.93
N TYR A 38 0.16 -3.42 -12.33
CA TYR A 38 -1.04 -2.98 -13.06
C TYR A 38 -0.99 -1.50 -13.49
N GLY A 39 0.11 -0.80 -13.21
CA GLY A 39 0.35 0.60 -13.60
C GLY A 39 -0.23 1.64 -12.64
N PHE A 40 -0.40 1.30 -11.36
CA PHE A 40 -0.74 2.26 -10.31
C PHE A 40 0.52 2.92 -9.74
N ASN A 41 0.46 4.22 -9.44
CA ASN A 41 1.53 4.90 -8.71
C ASN A 41 1.37 4.65 -7.20
N VAL A 42 2.28 3.89 -6.61
CA VAL A 42 2.17 3.44 -5.21
C VAL A 42 3.48 3.68 -4.48
N VAL A 43 3.38 4.25 -3.28
CA VAL A 43 4.51 4.53 -2.39
C VAL A 43 4.38 3.69 -1.13
N ASN A 44 5.44 2.95 -0.82
CA ASN A 44 5.51 2.08 0.34
C ASN A 44 6.08 2.84 1.55
N MET A 45 5.23 3.15 2.55
CA MET A 45 5.67 3.93 3.72
C MET A 45 6.54 3.10 4.66
N VAL A 46 7.84 3.31 4.66
CA VAL A 46 8.80 2.61 5.54
C VAL A 46 8.37 2.75 7.02
N GLY A 47 8.45 1.65 7.79
CA GLY A 47 8.07 1.64 9.21
C GLY A 47 6.57 1.38 9.50
N GLY A 48 5.71 1.44 8.49
CA GLY A 48 4.29 1.06 8.64
C GLY A 48 3.50 2.00 9.54
N ILE A 49 2.34 1.55 10.01
CA ILE A 49 1.46 2.39 10.84
C ILE A 49 2.08 2.78 12.19
N LEU A 50 3.07 2.00 12.66
CA LEU A 50 3.78 2.27 13.90
C LEU A 50 4.70 3.48 13.77
N ALA A 51 5.41 3.60 12.65
CA ALA A 51 6.24 4.78 12.38
C ALA A 51 5.40 6.05 12.15
N TRP A 52 4.14 5.92 11.72
CA TRP A 52 3.22 7.05 11.62
C TRP A 52 2.68 7.52 12.97
N ASP A 53 2.55 6.62 13.95
CA ASP A 53 2.05 6.94 15.29
C ASP A 53 3.15 7.59 16.18
N GLU A 54 4.42 7.31 15.88
CA GLU A 54 5.58 7.92 16.57
C GLU A 54 5.81 9.40 16.22
N GLU A 55 5.23 9.90 15.12
CA GLU A 55 5.37 11.31 14.68
C GLU A 55 4.39 12.29 15.39
N LYS A 56 3.69 11.83 16.44
CA LYS A 56 2.71 12.60 17.21
C LYS A 56 3.25 13.26 18.49
N GLU A 57 4.56 13.55 18.57
CA GLU A 57 5.12 14.45 19.59
C GLU A 57 5.29 15.88 19.08
#